data_AF-A0A6A5JW69-F1
#
_entry.id   AF-A0A6A5JW69-F1
#
_cell.length_a   1.000
_cell.length_b   1.000
_cell.length_c   1.000
_cell.angle_alpha   90.00
_cell.angle_beta   90.00
_cell.angle_gamma   90.00
#
_symmetry.space_group_name_H-M   'P 1'
#
loop_
_entity.id
_entity.type
_entity.pdbx_description
1 polymer ?
#
loop_
_entity_poly.entity_id
_entity_poly.type
_entity_poly.pdbx_seq_one_letter_code
_entity_poly.pdbx_strand_id
1 'polypeptide(L)'
;MASTISFGNANAGFQAGTINGPVSAAFHLPPERRETPPHPSIVIPFARDADFVERGTILEDLHKRCAATDSRTALVGLGGVGKSQLAIEHAYRTHEASPETWVLWVYASSAARYEQSFRDIADAIKIAGRQDPQTNIFKLVHDWLRDSKHRWLLVLDNVDDARFLLDRPAASTNANTAPKPLREYLPHCQRGSILVTTRNKEAALKLVNQRDVVNVNPMDEAQALALFEKKLGAQGDSGDVAELAAALEYMPLAIVQAAAYISQRAPRYPVTKYLEEFRKSERKRSSLLGYDSGQLHRDWEAK
;
A
#
# COMPACT_ATOMS: atom_id res chain seq x y z
N MET A 1 52.57 7.64 17.13
CA MET A 1 52.34 8.54 15.98
C MET A 1 51.06 8.10 15.30
N ALA A 2 50.08 9.00 15.16
CA ALA A 2 48.85 8.69 14.44
C ALA A 2 49.07 8.98 12.95
N SER A 3 49.13 7.92 12.14
CA SER A 3 49.27 8.04 10.69
C SER A 3 47.91 8.35 10.08
N THR A 4 47.76 9.50 9.42
CA THR A 4 46.53 9.87 8.68
C THR A 4 46.81 9.79 7.19
N ILE A 5 45.98 9.06 6.45
CA ILE A 5 46.10 8.89 4.99
C ILE A 5 44.75 9.23 4.37
N SER A 6 44.75 10.09 3.36
CA SER A 6 43.54 10.52 2.64
C SER A 6 43.62 10.05 1.19
N PHE A 7 42.54 9.47 0.69
CA PHE A 7 42.40 9.04 -0.71
C PHE A 7 41.40 9.95 -1.44
N GLY A 8 41.60 10.15 -2.74
CA GLY A 8 40.67 10.89 -3.60
C GLY A 8 39.60 9.99 -4.24
N ASN A 9 38.88 10.49 -5.25
CA ASN A 9 37.74 9.80 -5.91
C ASN A 9 38.12 8.60 -6.80
N ALA A 10 39.34 8.07 -6.70
CA ALA A 10 39.80 6.91 -7.47
C ALA A 10 39.71 5.64 -6.62
N ASN A 11 39.56 4.47 -7.25
CA ASN A 11 39.67 3.19 -6.56
C ASN A 11 41.10 3.03 -6.01
N ALA A 12 41.30 3.40 -4.75
CA ALA A 12 42.55 3.28 -4.04
C ALA A 12 42.36 2.35 -2.85
N GLY A 13 43.30 1.42 -2.66
CA GLY A 13 43.36 0.53 -1.50
C GLY A 13 44.48 0.96 -0.56
N PHE A 14 44.29 0.72 0.73
CA PHE A 14 45.34 0.83 1.74
C PHE A 14 45.76 -0.57 2.18
N GLN A 15 47.05 -0.89 2.08
CA GLN A 15 47.60 -2.10 2.66
C GLN A 15 48.43 -1.72 3.88
N ALA A 16 47.97 -2.14 5.06
CA ALA A 16 48.78 -2.14 6.25
C ALA A 16 49.39 -3.53 6.46
N GLY A 17 50.61 -3.56 6.99
CA GLY A 17 51.21 -4.78 7.55
C GLY A 17 50.57 -5.12 8.90
N THR A 18 51.38 -5.46 9.90
CA THR A 18 50.87 -5.80 11.23
C THR A 18 50.47 -4.55 12.02
N ILE A 19 49.18 -4.43 12.36
CA ILE A 19 48.67 -3.36 13.23
C ILE A 19 48.43 -3.94 14.63
N ASN A 20 49.19 -3.49 15.61
CA ASN A 20 49.09 -3.93 17.02
C ASN A 20 48.16 -3.02 17.86
N GLY A 21 47.11 -2.45 17.26
CA GLY A 21 46.20 -1.49 17.90
C GLY A 21 44.90 -1.30 17.12
N PRO A 22 43.91 -0.56 17.65
CA PRO A 22 42.62 -0.35 17.00
C PRO A 22 42.76 0.46 15.70
N VAL A 23 42.07 0.02 14.66
CA VAL A 23 41.98 0.71 13.36
C VAL A 23 40.66 1.48 13.30
N SER A 24 40.71 2.77 13.03
CA SER A 24 39.54 3.59 12.74
C SER A 24 39.60 4.08 11.31
N ALA A 25 38.62 3.71 10.49
CA ALA A 25 38.46 4.20 9.13
C ALA A 25 37.33 5.24 9.11
N ALA A 26 37.65 6.47 8.70
CA ALA A 26 36.68 7.52 8.49
C ALA A 26 36.57 7.80 6.99
N PHE A 27 35.38 7.58 6.41
CA PHE A 27 35.10 7.88 5.01
C PHE A 27 34.55 9.30 4.90
N HIS A 28 35.35 10.22 4.33
CA HIS A 28 34.90 11.57 4.02
C HIS A 28 34.34 11.62 2.60
N LEU A 29 33.10 11.19 2.44
CA LEU A 29 32.39 11.33 1.17
C LEU A 29 32.13 12.81 0.90
N PRO A 30 32.29 13.29 -0.36
CA PRO A 30 31.90 14.65 -0.71
C PRO A 30 30.41 14.85 -0.36
N PRO A 31 30.01 16.06 0.09
CA PRO A 31 28.63 16.31 0.47
C PRO A 31 27.71 15.97 -0.71
N GLU A 32 26.69 15.16 -0.45
CA GLU A 32 25.73 14.75 -1.46
C GLU A 32 25.13 16.01 -2.11
N ARG A 33 25.25 16.11 -3.43
CA ARG A 33 24.69 17.23 -4.17
C ARG A 33 23.18 17.11 -4.09
N ARG A 34 22.52 18.04 -3.39
CA ARG A 34 21.07 18.07 -3.29
C ARG A 34 20.47 18.11 -4.69
N GLU A 35 19.71 17.07 -5.03
CA GLU A 35 18.91 17.05 -6.24
C GLU A 35 17.73 18.02 -6.08
N THR A 36 17.28 18.61 -7.19
CA THR A 36 16.03 19.35 -7.20
C THR A 36 14.89 18.38 -6.92
N PRO A 37 14.10 18.57 -5.85
CA PRO A 37 12.95 17.72 -5.59
C PRO A 37 11.98 17.76 -6.77
N PRO A 38 11.35 16.63 -7.12
CA PRO A 38 10.32 16.64 -8.16
C PRO A 38 9.10 17.45 -7.70
N HIS A 39 8.25 17.82 -8.66
CA HIS A 39 6.93 18.34 -8.35
C HIS A 39 6.05 17.25 -7.71
N PRO A 40 5.05 17.63 -6.90
CA PRO A 40 4.08 16.69 -6.35
C PRO A 40 3.50 15.75 -7.41
N SER A 41 3.48 14.47 -7.09
CA SER A 41 3.01 13.43 -7.99
C SER A 41 2.34 12.29 -7.22
N ILE A 42 1.72 11.40 -7.99
CA ILE A 42 1.14 10.15 -7.51
C ILE A 42 2.18 9.03 -7.59
N VAL A 43 2.71 8.64 -6.44
CA VAL A 43 3.70 7.55 -6.28
C VAL A 43 2.96 6.31 -5.77
N ILE A 44 2.17 5.71 -6.65
CA ILE A 44 1.45 4.45 -6.37
C ILE A 44 1.77 3.41 -7.47
N PRO A 45 1.87 2.12 -7.13
CA PRO A 45 2.28 1.07 -8.06
C PRO A 45 1.14 0.52 -8.92
N PHE A 46 -0.07 1.06 -8.79
CA PHE A 46 -1.28 0.54 -9.43
C PHE A 46 -1.87 1.55 -10.40
N ALA A 47 -2.27 1.07 -11.58
CA ALA A 47 -3.09 1.86 -12.48
C ALA A 47 -4.51 2.05 -11.90
N ARG A 48 -5.17 3.15 -12.28
CA ARG A 48 -6.59 3.38 -11.98
C ARG A 48 -7.41 2.31 -12.69
N ASP A 49 -8.35 1.69 -11.98
CA ASP A 49 -9.26 0.70 -12.57
C ASP A 49 -10.35 1.42 -13.38
N ALA A 50 -10.33 1.28 -14.71
CA ALA A 50 -11.36 1.83 -15.59
C ALA A 50 -12.73 1.19 -15.35
N ASP A 51 -12.76 -0.03 -14.80
CA ASP A 51 -13.99 -0.75 -14.50
C ASP A 51 -14.47 -0.52 -13.06
N PHE A 52 -13.86 0.41 -12.32
CA PHE A 52 -14.25 0.68 -10.93
C PHE A 52 -15.76 0.92 -10.79
N VAL A 53 -16.38 0.27 -9.81
CA VAL A 53 -17.81 0.43 -9.50
C VAL A 53 -17.95 1.24 -8.22
N GLU A 54 -18.70 2.34 -8.29
CA GLU A 54 -18.99 3.20 -7.15
C GLU A 54 -19.60 2.43 -5.98
N ARG A 55 -19.13 2.72 -4.77
CA ARG A 55 -19.56 2.04 -3.54
C ARG A 55 -20.37 2.99 -2.65
N GLY A 56 -21.44 3.54 -3.19
CA GLY A 56 -22.29 4.52 -2.48
C GLY A 56 -21.50 5.75 -2.02
N THR A 57 -21.68 6.18 -0.77
CA THR A 57 -21.07 7.40 -0.22
C THR A 57 -19.64 7.20 0.30
N ILE A 58 -19.08 5.99 0.24
CA ILE A 58 -17.80 5.67 0.90
C ILE A 58 -16.67 6.61 0.44
N LEU A 59 -16.54 6.86 -0.87
CA LEU A 59 -15.49 7.74 -1.40
C LEU A 59 -15.70 9.21 -1.01
N GLU A 60 -16.96 9.66 -0.93
CA GLU A 60 -17.29 11.00 -0.46
C GLU A 60 -16.96 11.17 1.02
N ASP A 61 -17.27 10.17 1.83
CA ASP A 61 -16.97 10.14 3.25
C ASP A 61 -15.46 10.10 3.51
N LEU A 62 -14.72 9.31 2.72
CA LEU A 62 -13.25 9.32 2.73
C LEU A 62 -12.70 10.71 2.38
N HIS A 63 -13.22 11.34 1.31
CA HIS A 63 -12.79 12.67 0.91
C HIS A 63 -12.99 13.71 2.02
N LYS A 64 -14.18 13.73 2.65
CA LYS A 64 -14.47 14.64 3.76
C LYS A 64 -13.53 14.42 4.95
N ARG A 65 -13.27 13.15 5.32
CA ARG A 65 -12.40 12.80 6.44
C ARG A 65 -10.94 13.14 6.16
N CYS A 66 -10.43 12.81 4.97
CA CYS A 66 -9.06 13.08 4.54
C CYS A 66 -8.79 14.57 4.25
N ALA A 67 -9.83 15.38 4.07
CA ALA A 67 -9.69 16.82 3.91
C ALA A 67 -9.37 17.53 5.24
N ALA A 68 -9.78 16.94 6.38
CA ALA A 68 -9.52 17.48 7.70
C ALA A 68 -8.02 17.53 8.01
N THR A 69 -7.60 18.50 8.83
CA THR A 69 -6.20 18.63 9.24
C THR A 69 -5.80 17.45 10.12
N ASP A 70 -4.62 16.88 9.88
CA ASP A 70 -4.08 15.77 10.67
C ASP A 70 -5.01 14.54 10.71
N SER A 71 -5.66 14.26 9.57
CA SER A 71 -6.65 13.19 9.47
C SER A 71 -6.00 11.82 9.34
N ARG A 72 -6.52 10.86 10.09
CA ARG A 72 -6.19 9.43 9.94
C ARG A 72 -7.47 8.62 9.82
N THR A 73 -7.65 7.93 8.71
CA THR A 73 -8.87 7.16 8.41
C THR A 73 -8.50 5.71 8.13
N ALA A 74 -9.31 4.75 8.58
CA ALA A 74 -9.09 3.33 8.28
C ALA A 74 -10.28 2.70 7.56
N LEU A 75 -10.03 2.07 6.42
CA LEU A 75 -10.94 1.14 5.77
C LEU A 75 -10.77 -0.25 6.40
N VAL A 76 -11.84 -0.77 6.99
CA VAL A 76 -11.85 -2.06 7.69
C VAL A 76 -12.89 -2.98 7.09
N GLY A 77 -12.55 -4.24 6.82
CA GLY A 77 -13.51 -5.19 6.24
C GLY A 77 -12.83 -6.48 5.79
N LEU A 78 -13.63 -7.47 5.41
CA LEU A 78 -13.14 -8.81 5.03
C LEU A 78 -12.15 -8.78 3.86
N GLY A 79 -11.38 -9.86 3.71
CA GLY A 79 -10.51 -10.04 2.54
C GLY A 79 -11.32 -10.05 1.25
N GLY A 80 -10.82 -9.39 0.19
CA GLY A 80 -11.52 -9.36 -1.11
C GLY A 80 -12.70 -8.39 -1.23
N VAL A 81 -13.02 -7.63 -0.18
CA VAL A 81 -14.17 -6.69 -0.15
C VAL A 81 -13.93 -5.38 -0.93
N GLY A 82 -12.70 -5.16 -1.42
CA GLY A 82 -12.35 -3.99 -2.26
C GLY A 82 -11.75 -2.79 -1.53
N LYS A 83 -11.23 -2.95 -0.30
CA LYS A 83 -10.60 -1.83 0.46
C LYS A 83 -9.45 -1.16 -0.30
N SER A 84 -8.52 -1.95 -0.84
CA SER A 84 -7.38 -1.41 -1.60
C SER A 84 -7.84 -0.73 -2.90
N GLN A 85 -8.89 -1.25 -3.56
CA GLN A 85 -9.49 -0.60 -4.73
C GLN A 85 -10.11 0.76 -4.39
N LEU A 86 -10.81 0.87 -3.25
CA LEU A 86 -11.30 2.15 -2.74
C LEU A 86 -10.17 3.13 -2.43
N ALA A 87 -9.07 2.65 -1.86
CA ALA A 87 -7.90 3.48 -1.57
C ALA A 87 -7.19 3.96 -2.84
N ILE A 88 -7.06 3.10 -3.87
CA ILE A 88 -6.51 3.46 -5.18
C ILE A 88 -7.39 4.54 -5.84
N GLU A 89 -8.70 4.33 -5.90
CA GLU A 89 -9.60 5.31 -6.51
C GLU A 89 -9.60 6.64 -5.75
N HIS A 90 -9.57 6.61 -4.40
CA HIS A 90 -9.43 7.81 -3.59
C HIS A 90 -8.10 8.55 -3.83
N ALA A 91 -7.01 7.82 -3.99
CA ALA A 91 -5.69 8.36 -4.32
C ALA A 91 -5.70 9.13 -5.65
N TYR A 92 -6.26 8.53 -6.71
CA TYR A 92 -6.39 9.19 -8.01
C TYR A 92 -7.27 10.44 -7.94
N ARG A 93 -8.45 10.37 -7.31
CA ARG A 93 -9.33 11.54 -7.15
C ARG A 93 -8.69 12.66 -6.34
N THR A 94 -7.90 12.32 -5.34
CA THR A 94 -7.18 13.31 -4.51
C THR A 94 -6.15 14.08 -5.34
N HIS A 95 -5.37 13.38 -6.16
CA HIS A 95 -4.39 14.02 -7.02
C HIS A 95 -5.06 14.83 -8.14
N GLU A 96 -6.15 14.32 -8.75
CA GLU A 96 -6.90 15.06 -9.78
C GLU A 96 -7.53 16.36 -9.24
N ALA A 97 -8.10 16.31 -8.03
CA ALA A 97 -8.69 17.49 -7.38
C ALA A 97 -7.64 18.51 -6.92
N SER A 98 -6.43 18.05 -6.59
CA SER A 98 -5.32 18.90 -6.16
C SER A 98 -3.99 18.36 -6.66
N PRO A 99 -3.57 18.71 -7.89
CA PRO A 99 -2.31 18.21 -8.48
C PRO A 99 -1.05 18.51 -7.65
N GLU A 100 -1.12 19.53 -6.79
CA GLU A 100 -0.08 19.91 -5.83
C GLU A 100 0.00 19.00 -4.59
N THR A 101 -0.84 17.96 -4.50
CA THR A 101 -0.84 16.99 -3.38
C THR A 101 -0.04 15.76 -3.76
N TRP A 102 0.94 15.41 -2.91
CA TRP A 102 1.64 14.13 -2.98
C TRP A 102 0.72 12.99 -2.60
N VAL A 103 0.75 11.90 -3.36
CA VAL A 103 0.06 10.67 -2.98
C VAL A 103 1.08 9.55 -2.94
N LEU A 104 1.27 8.97 -1.75
CA LEU A 104 2.36 8.05 -1.44
C LEU A 104 1.80 6.73 -0.96
N TRP A 105 2.26 5.62 -1.53
CA TRP A 105 1.78 4.28 -1.19
C TRP A 105 2.80 3.50 -0.37
N VAL A 106 2.34 2.85 0.71
CA VAL A 106 3.15 2.00 1.56
C VAL A 106 2.49 0.63 1.71
N TYR A 107 3.22 -0.41 1.36
CA TYR A 107 2.85 -1.79 1.67
C TYR A 107 3.17 -2.09 3.13
N ALA A 108 2.14 -2.30 3.93
CA ALA A 108 2.26 -2.51 5.37
C ALA A 108 1.88 -3.94 5.80
N SER A 109 2.07 -4.91 4.91
CA SER A 109 1.84 -6.33 5.18
C SER A 109 2.92 -6.98 6.04
N SER A 110 4.14 -6.42 6.05
CA SER A 110 5.25 -6.87 6.88
C SER A 110 6.25 -5.73 7.11
N ALA A 111 7.14 -5.89 8.10
CA ALA A 111 8.18 -4.90 8.39
C ALA A 111 9.11 -4.64 7.19
N ALA A 112 9.48 -5.70 6.46
CA ALA A 112 10.38 -5.59 5.30
C ALA A 112 9.72 -4.81 4.15
N ARG A 113 8.46 -5.10 3.84
CA ARG A 113 7.67 -4.38 2.81
C ARG A 113 7.47 -2.92 3.18
N TYR A 114 7.22 -2.68 4.46
CA TYR A 114 7.04 -1.33 5.00
C TYR A 114 8.32 -0.51 4.88
N GLU A 115 9.47 -1.09 5.27
CA GLU A 115 10.78 -0.44 5.11
C GLU A 115 11.11 -0.16 3.64
N GLN A 116 10.92 -1.14 2.75
CA GLN A 116 11.18 -0.97 1.32
C GLN A 116 10.32 0.15 0.74
N SER A 117 9.03 0.21 1.09
CA SER A 117 8.14 1.28 0.63
C SER A 117 8.62 2.67 1.07
N PHE A 118 9.15 2.81 2.29
CA PHE A 118 9.73 4.07 2.76
C PHE A 118 11.00 4.45 1.98
N ARG A 119 11.81 3.47 1.57
CA ARG A 119 12.98 3.69 0.70
C ARG A 119 12.54 4.17 -0.68
N ASP A 120 11.56 3.49 -1.28
CA ASP A 120 11.01 3.83 -2.59
C ASP A 120 10.41 5.26 -2.59
N ILE A 121 9.71 5.63 -1.52
CA ILE A 121 9.20 7.00 -1.32
C ILE A 121 10.34 8.01 -1.24
N ALA A 122 11.37 7.74 -0.43
CA ALA A 122 12.50 8.64 -0.28
C ALA A 122 13.24 8.83 -1.61
N ASP A 123 13.35 7.78 -2.41
CA ASP A 123 13.93 7.80 -3.76
C ASP A 123 13.07 8.58 -4.75
N ALA A 124 11.76 8.33 -4.80
CA ALA A 124 10.83 9.04 -5.68
C ALA A 124 10.82 10.55 -5.42
N ILE A 125 10.89 10.95 -4.15
CA ILE A 125 10.90 12.35 -3.71
C ILE A 125 12.30 12.97 -3.78
N LYS A 126 13.35 12.15 -3.94
CA LYS A 126 14.77 12.55 -3.96
C LYS A 126 15.22 13.22 -2.66
N ILE A 127 14.84 12.65 -1.51
CA ILE A 127 15.25 13.16 -0.21
C ILE A 127 16.78 13.02 -0.06
N ALA A 128 17.45 14.07 0.42
CA ALA A 128 18.89 14.03 0.68
C ALA A 128 19.22 13.04 1.81
N GLY A 129 20.29 12.26 1.67
CA GLY A 129 20.69 11.22 2.63
C GLY A 129 20.03 9.86 2.42
N ARG A 130 19.12 9.73 1.45
CA ARG A 130 18.40 8.45 1.19
C ARG A 130 19.31 7.31 0.71
N GLN A 131 20.44 7.65 0.09
CA GLN A 131 21.40 6.68 -0.46
C GLN A 131 22.37 6.15 0.61
N ASP A 132 22.39 6.72 1.81
CA ASP A 132 23.22 6.24 2.90
C ASP A 132 22.62 4.98 3.55
N PRO A 133 23.30 3.83 3.51
CA PRO A 133 22.79 2.58 4.11
C PRO A 133 22.59 2.65 5.62
N GLN A 134 23.29 3.57 6.32
CA GLN A 134 23.16 3.75 7.76
C GLN A 134 22.03 4.72 8.14
N THR A 135 21.42 5.39 7.16
CA THR A 135 20.36 6.34 7.42
C THR A 135 19.08 5.62 7.86
N ASN A 136 18.49 6.10 8.95
CA ASN A 136 17.17 5.69 9.38
C ASN A 136 16.12 6.26 8.42
N ILE A 137 15.70 5.43 7.46
CA ILE A 137 14.77 5.83 6.41
C ILE A 137 13.42 6.33 6.96
N PHE A 138 12.93 5.72 8.06
CA PHE A 138 11.68 6.14 8.68
C PHE A 138 11.76 7.55 9.24
N LYS A 139 12.87 7.88 9.91
CA LYS A 139 13.12 9.24 10.40
C LYS A 139 13.24 10.22 9.24
N LEU A 140 13.95 9.84 8.18
CA LEU A 140 14.18 10.69 7.02
C LEU A 140 12.85 11.08 6.34
N VAL A 141 12.01 10.09 6.03
CA VAL A 141 10.69 10.33 5.43
C VAL A 141 9.76 11.05 6.39
N HIS A 142 9.76 10.70 7.68
CA HIS A 142 8.98 11.42 8.71
C HIS A 142 9.28 12.92 8.71
N ASP A 143 10.57 13.29 8.77
CA ASP A 143 10.99 14.68 8.82
C ASP A 143 10.59 15.42 7.54
N TRP A 144 10.75 14.77 6.38
CA TRP A 144 10.29 15.34 5.10
C TRP A 144 8.77 15.55 5.07
N LEU A 145 7.98 14.57 5.49
CA LEU A 145 6.51 14.66 5.53
C LEU A 145 6.05 15.79 6.46
N ARG A 146 6.69 15.92 7.63
CA ARG A 146 6.39 16.98 8.59
C ARG A 146 6.71 18.37 8.03
N ASP A 147 7.86 18.51 7.37
CA ASP A 147 8.38 19.80 6.91
C ASP A 147 7.90 20.16 5.49
N SER A 148 7.09 19.30 4.86
CA SER A 148 6.59 19.49 3.50
C SER A 148 5.75 20.76 3.35
N LYS A 149 6.01 21.48 2.27
CA LYS A 149 5.22 22.67 1.88
C LYS A 149 3.91 22.30 1.19
N HIS A 150 3.85 21.12 0.61
CA HIS A 150 2.72 20.60 -0.13
C HIS A 150 1.85 19.71 0.77
N ARG A 151 0.58 19.55 0.38
CA ARG A 151 -0.26 18.53 1.00
C ARG A 151 0.23 17.14 0.61
N TRP A 152 -0.04 16.16 1.46
CA TRP A 152 0.25 14.77 1.14
C TRP A 152 -0.81 13.81 1.69
N LEU A 153 -1.02 12.72 0.97
CA LEU A 153 -1.80 11.56 1.38
C LEU A 153 -0.87 10.36 1.42
N LEU A 154 -0.77 9.71 2.58
CA LEU A 154 -0.02 8.47 2.76
C LEU A 154 -1.00 7.30 2.92
N VAL A 155 -0.98 6.35 1.99
CA VAL A 155 -1.80 5.14 2.06
C VAL A 155 -0.96 4.00 2.66
N LEU A 156 -1.40 3.47 3.81
CA LEU A 156 -0.86 2.26 4.43
C LEU A 156 -1.77 1.08 4.07
N ASP A 157 -1.38 0.31 3.06
CA ASP A 157 -2.19 -0.79 2.55
C ASP A 157 -1.83 -2.11 3.26
N ASN A 158 -2.85 -2.90 3.58
CA ASN A 158 -2.74 -4.26 4.13
C ASN A 158 -2.12 -4.34 5.54
N VAL A 159 -2.50 -3.44 6.45
CA VAL A 159 -2.06 -3.43 7.86
C VAL A 159 -2.81 -4.50 8.68
N ASP A 160 -2.71 -5.76 8.29
CA ASP A 160 -3.41 -6.87 8.96
C ASP A 160 -2.73 -7.25 10.29
N ASP A 161 -1.40 -7.15 10.35
CA ASP A 161 -0.60 -7.34 11.54
C ASP A 161 0.09 -6.03 11.94
N ALA A 162 -0.50 -5.30 12.87
CA ALA A 162 0.08 -4.05 13.36
C ALA A 162 1.27 -4.26 14.33
N ARG A 163 1.60 -5.48 14.77
CA ARG A 163 2.60 -5.70 15.83
C ARG A 163 3.95 -5.07 15.49
N PHE A 164 4.44 -5.24 14.26
CA PHE A 164 5.72 -4.66 13.84
C PHE A 164 5.72 -3.12 13.85
N LEU A 165 4.56 -2.47 13.80
CA LEU A 165 4.43 -1.02 13.94
C LEU A 165 4.43 -0.55 15.40
N LEU A 166 3.96 -1.39 16.31
CA LEU A 166 3.75 -1.05 17.72
C LEU A 166 4.88 -1.50 18.63
N ASP A 167 5.49 -2.63 18.30
CA ASP A 167 6.53 -3.25 19.10
C ASP A 167 7.79 -2.40 19.03
N ARG A 168 8.46 -2.28 20.17
CA ARG A 168 9.75 -1.61 20.23
C ARG A 168 10.78 -2.53 19.58
N PRO A 169 11.54 -2.07 18.57
CA PRO A 169 12.62 -2.88 18.00
C PRO A 169 13.59 -3.28 19.10
N ALA A 170 14.09 -4.53 19.06
CA ALA A 170 15.19 -4.94 19.92
C ALA A 170 16.36 -3.96 19.72
N ALA A 171 17.03 -3.58 20.82
CA ALA A 171 18.06 -2.55 20.80
C ALA A 171 19.11 -2.83 19.70
N SER A 172 19.19 -1.93 18.71
CA SER A 172 20.27 -1.92 17.73
C SER A 172 21.58 -1.57 18.43
N THR A 173 22.66 -2.26 18.07
CA THR A 173 24.01 -2.05 18.63
C THR A 173 24.66 -0.74 18.19
N ASN A 174 24.01 0.05 17.34
CA ASN A 174 24.56 1.31 16.82
C ASN A 174 23.91 2.52 17.54
N ALA A 175 24.73 3.22 18.31
CA ALA A 175 24.35 4.29 19.22
C ALA A 175 23.82 5.55 18.51
N ASN A 176 22.66 6.04 18.96
CA ASN A 176 22.39 7.43 19.38
C ASN A 176 20.90 7.80 19.47
N THR A 177 19.97 6.86 19.26
CA THR A 177 18.57 7.06 19.64
C THR A 177 17.95 5.70 19.96
N ALA A 178 17.37 5.54 21.16
CA ALA A 178 16.66 4.30 21.48
C ALA A 178 15.55 4.09 20.42
N PRO A 179 15.47 2.91 19.76
CA PRO A 179 14.47 2.70 18.72
C PRO A 179 13.08 2.84 19.34
N LYS A 180 12.29 3.75 18.77
CA LYS A 180 10.86 3.90 19.07
C LYS A 180 10.04 3.01 18.12
N PRO A 181 8.81 2.62 18.48
CA PRO A 181 7.92 1.88 17.58
C PRO A 181 7.78 2.57 16.21
N LEU A 182 7.64 1.80 15.13
CA LEU A 182 7.60 2.39 13.78
C LEU A 182 6.42 3.35 13.57
N ARG A 183 5.30 3.12 14.27
CA ARG A 183 4.14 4.04 14.24
C ARG A 183 4.50 5.47 14.64
N GLU A 184 5.54 5.66 15.45
CA GLU A 184 5.99 6.98 15.90
C GLU A 184 6.74 7.76 14.82
N TYR A 185 7.02 7.14 13.67
CA TYR A 185 7.52 7.81 12.46
C TYR A 185 6.40 8.19 11.50
N LEU A 186 5.12 7.95 11.85
CA LEU A 186 3.99 8.52 11.13
C LEU A 186 3.69 9.91 11.73
N PRO A 187 4.02 11.01 11.04
CA PRO A 187 3.89 12.35 11.62
C PRO A 187 2.43 12.72 11.85
N HIS A 188 2.22 13.61 12.82
CA HIS A 188 1.00 14.38 12.95
C HIS A 188 1.23 15.74 12.30
N CYS A 189 0.47 16.08 11.25
CA CYS A 189 0.67 17.35 10.57
C CYS A 189 -0.59 17.87 9.87
N GLN A 190 -0.74 19.19 9.83
CA GLN A 190 -1.93 19.84 9.27
C GLN A 190 -2.11 19.62 7.76
N ARG A 191 -1.02 19.34 7.03
CA ARG A 191 -1.01 19.16 5.57
C ARG A 191 -1.03 17.69 5.14
N GLY A 192 -1.04 16.77 6.10
CA GLY A 192 -0.96 15.34 5.85
C GLY A 192 -2.26 14.64 6.20
N SER A 193 -2.58 13.62 5.40
CA SER A 193 -3.60 12.65 5.69
C SER A 193 -3.03 11.24 5.59
N ILE A 194 -3.47 10.34 6.46
CA ILE A 194 -3.12 8.92 6.42
C ILE A 194 -4.39 8.10 6.20
N LEU A 195 -4.38 7.27 5.15
CA LEU A 195 -5.42 6.30 4.88
C LEU A 195 -4.87 4.89 5.13
N VAL A 196 -5.54 4.12 5.97
CA VAL A 196 -5.16 2.75 6.30
C VAL A 196 -6.13 1.77 5.67
N THR A 197 -5.67 0.65 5.12
CA THR A 197 -6.53 -0.50 4.79
C THR A 197 -6.13 -1.70 5.66
N THR A 198 -7.11 -2.41 6.20
CA THR A 198 -6.86 -3.60 7.02
C THR A 198 -8.07 -4.52 7.11
N ARG A 199 -7.85 -5.82 7.27
CA ARG A 199 -8.90 -6.79 7.65
C ARG A 199 -9.15 -6.80 9.15
N ASN A 200 -8.21 -6.28 9.95
CA ASN A 200 -8.22 -6.38 11.39
C ASN A 200 -8.64 -5.05 12.03
N LYS A 201 -9.85 -5.01 12.59
CA LYS A 201 -10.37 -3.81 13.28
C LYS A 201 -9.51 -3.41 14.49
N GLU A 202 -8.95 -4.37 15.21
CA GLU A 202 -8.08 -4.06 16.35
C GLU A 202 -6.78 -3.39 15.90
N ALA A 203 -6.21 -3.86 14.79
CA ALA A 203 -5.05 -3.21 14.16
C ALA A 203 -5.37 -1.78 13.73
N ALA A 204 -6.56 -1.53 13.15
CA ALA A 204 -7.02 -0.18 12.81
C ALA A 204 -7.07 0.75 14.04
N LEU A 205 -7.67 0.27 15.14
CA LEU A 205 -7.85 1.07 16.36
C LEU A 205 -6.53 1.40 17.09
N LYS A 206 -5.44 0.75 16.72
CA LYS A 206 -4.08 1.09 17.17
C LYS A 206 -3.46 2.26 16.39
N LEU A 207 -4.05 2.64 15.25
CA LEU A 207 -3.56 3.67 14.34
C LEU A 207 -4.52 4.85 14.15
N VAL A 208 -5.83 4.63 14.32
CA VAL A 208 -6.88 5.64 14.14
C VAL A 208 -7.91 5.59 15.27
N ASN A 209 -8.67 6.67 15.47
CA ASN A 209 -9.77 6.65 16.44
C ASN A 209 -10.97 5.85 15.93
N GLN A 210 -11.80 5.35 16.84
CA GLN A 210 -13.02 4.59 16.50
C GLN A 210 -13.97 5.34 15.55
N ARG A 211 -14.07 6.67 15.66
CA ARG A 211 -14.91 7.50 14.79
C ARG A 211 -14.38 7.62 13.36
N ASP A 212 -13.09 7.33 13.16
CA ASP A 212 -12.37 7.45 11.89
C ASP A 212 -12.23 6.09 11.17
N VAL A 213 -12.89 5.05 11.69
CA VAL A 213 -13.02 3.75 11.05
C VAL A 213 -14.23 3.74 10.12
N VAL A 214 -14.01 3.36 8.87
CA VAL A 214 -15.03 3.14 7.84
C VAL A 214 -15.10 1.65 7.55
N ASN A 215 -16.24 1.03 7.86
CA ASN A 215 -16.46 -0.38 7.57
C ASN A 215 -16.82 -0.56 6.09
N VAL A 216 -16.08 -1.42 5.41
CA VAL A 216 -16.33 -1.79 4.01
C VAL A 216 -16.98 -3.16 4.00
N ASN A 217 -18.27 -3.18 3.67
CA ASN A 217 -19.07 -4.40 3.51
C ASN A 217 -18.95 -4.94 2.07
N PRO A 218 -19.44 -6.16 1.78
CA PRO A 218 -19.61 -6.63 0.40
C PRO A 218 -20.41 -5.65 -0.47
N MET A 219 -20.39 -5.85 -1.79
CA MET A 219 -21.23 -5.05 -2.69
C MET A 219 -22.70 -5.29 -2.39
N ASP A 220 -23.54 -4.31 -2.68
CA ASP A 220 -24.96 -4.59 -2.84
C ASP A 220 -25.21 -5.28 -4.19
N GLU A 221 -26.43 -5.75 -4.42
CA GLU A 221 -26.80 -6.46 -5.64
C GLU A 221 -26.56 -5.61 -6.90
N ALA A 222 -26.95 -4.33 -6.88
CA ALA A 222 -26.78 -3.44 -8.01
C ALA A 222 -25.30 -3.21 -8.36
N GLN A 223 -24.45 -3.01 -7.35
CA GLN A 223 -23.00 -2.87 -7.49
C GLN A 223 -22.36 -4.16 -8.02
N ALA A 224 -22.79 -5.32 -7.52
CA ALA A 224 -22.26 -6.62 -7.94
C ALA A 224 -22.62 -6.94 -9.40
N LEU A 225 -23.86 -6.67 -9.79
CA LEU A 225 -24.33 -6.82 -11.18
C LEU A 225 -23.59 -5.88 -12.12
N ALA A 226 -23.41 -4.61 -11.74
CA ALA A 226 -22.64 -3.65 -12.52
C ALA A 226 -21.17 -4.09 -12.70
N LEU A 227 -20.56 -4.69 -11.66
CA LEU A 227 -19.21 -5.23 -11.77
C LEU A 227 -19.15 -6.42 -12.73
N PHE A 228 -20.13 -7.33 -12.66
CA PHE A 228 -20.24 -8.44 -13.61
C PHE A 228 -20.40 -7.94 -15.05
N GLU A 229 -21.29 -6.97 -15.28
CA GLU A 229 -21.51 -6.38 -16.61
C GLU A 229 -20.21 -5.82 -17.19
N LYS A 230 -19.44 -5.06 -16.39
CA LYS A 230 -18.14 -4.54 -16.84
C LYS A 230 -17.13 -5.63 -17.16
N LYS A 231 -17.08 -6.73 -16.39
CA LYS A 231 -16.07 -7.80 -16.54
C LYS A 231 -16.44 -8.90 -17.54
N LEU A 232 -17.73 -9.18 -17.75
CA LEU A 232 -18.23 -10.18 -18.69
C LEU A 232 -18.74 -9.57 -20.01
N GLY A 233 -19.12 -8.29 -20.02
CA GLY A 233 -19.89 -7.68 -21.11
C GLY A 233 -21.29 -8.30 -21.25
N ALA A 234 -21.89 -8.19 -22.43
CA ALA A 234 -23.25 -8.69 -22.73
C ALA A 234 -23.33 -10.23 -22.91
N GLN A 235 -22.51 -11.02 -22.22
CA GLN A 235 -22.31 -12.45 -22.45
C GLN A 235 -23.15 -13.37 -21.54
N GLY A 236 -24.14 -12.85 -20.79
CA GLY A 236 -24.93 -13.64 -19.85
C GLY A 236 -26.42 -13.27 -19.84
N ASP A 237 -27.26 -14.25 -19.53
CA ASP A 237 -28.64 -13.98 -19.11
C ASP A 237 -28.60 -13.26 -17.76
N SER A 238 -29.36 -12.17 -17.65
CA SER A 238 -29.46 -11.34 -16.45
C SER A 238 -29.83 -12.15 -15.19
N GLY A 239 -30.65 -13.20 -15.33
CA GLY A 239 -31.07 -14.06 -14.23
C GLY A 239 -29.91 -14.87 -13.63
N ASP A 240 -29.12 -15.52 -14.48
CA ASP A 240 -28.00 -16.37 -14.05
C ASP A 240 -26.88 -15.56 -13.39
N VAL A 241 -26.66 -14.32 -13.87
CA VAL A 241 -25.66 -13.41 -13.32
C VAL A 241 -26.05 -12.95 -11.91
N ALA A 242 -27.33 -12.63 -11.69
CA ALA A 242 -27.83 -12.26 -10.36
C ALA A 242 -27.71 -13.41 -9.37
N GLU A 243 -28.05 -14.62 -9.80
CA GLU A 243 -27.94 -15.82 -8.96
C GLU A 243 -26.48 -16.16 -8.63
N LEU A 244 -25.56 -16.00 -9.59
CA LEU A 244 -24.13 -16.15 -9.34
C LEU A 244 -23.60 -15.06 -8.39
N ALA A 245 -24.01 -13.80 -8.54
CA ALA A 245 -23.62 -12.73 -7.64
C ALA A 245 -24.02 -13.01 -6.19
N ALA A 246 -25.24 -13.50 -5.97
CA ALA A 246 -25.71 -13.94 -4.66
C ALA A 246 -24.90 -15.14 -4.13
N ALA A 247 -24.60 -16.12 -4.98
CA ALA A 247 -23.81 -17.29 -4.61
C ALA A 247 -22.36 -16.95 -4.21
N LEU A 248 -21.80 -15.88 -4.77
CA LEU A 248 -20.49 -15.32 -4.43
C LEU A 248 -20.55 -14.30 -3.28
N GLU A 249 -21.68 -14.21 -2.58
CA GLU A 249 -21.91 -13.33 -1.43
C GLU A 249 -21.60 -11.85 -1.76
N TYR A 250 -21.79 -11.47 -3.02
CA TYR A 250 -21.50 -10.13 -3.53
C TYR A 250 -20.06 -9.66 -3.24
N MET A 251 -19.11 -10.59 -3.15
CA MET A 251 -17.71 -10.29 -2.88
C MET A 251 -17.00 -9.85 -4.17
N PRO A 252 -16.49 -8.60 -4.26
CA PRO A 252 -15.88 -8.07 -5.49
C PRO A 252 -14.77 -8.95 -6.05
N LEU A 253 -13.88 -9.44 -5.19
CA LEU A 253 -12.78 -10.31 -5.63
C LEU A 253 -13.30 -11.61 -6.26
N ALA A 254 -14.29 -12.24 -5.62
CA ALA A 254 -14.87 -13.48 -6.12
C ALA A 254 -15.58 -13.25 -7.47
N ILE A 255 -16.27 -12.12 -7.62
CA ILE A 255 -16.92 -11.70 -8.87
C ILE A 255 -15.89 -11.55 -9.99
N VAL A 256 -14.81 -10.79 -9.76
CA VAL A 256 -13.75 -10.59 -10.77
C VAL A 256 -13.09 -11.92 -11.16
N GLN A 257 -12.84 -12.81 -10.19
CA GLN A 257 -12.27 -14.14 -10.45
C GLN A 257 -13.22 -15.03 -11.26
N ALA A 258 -14.50 -15.06 -10.90
CA ALA A 258 -15.52 -15.81 -11.63
C ALA A 258 -15.66 -15.27 -13.06
N ALA A 259 -15.78 -13.95 -13.22
CA ALA A 259 -15.87 -13.31 -14.53
C ALA A 259 -14.65 -13.61 -15.40
N ALA A 260 -13.44 -13.48 -14.85
CA ALA A 260 -12.21 -13.82 -15.57
C ALA A 260 -12.18 -15.30 -15.98
N TYR A 261 -12.57 -16.21 -15.10
CA TYR A 261 -12.63 -17.64 -15.38
C TYR A 261 -13.59 -17.98 -16.54
N ILE A 262 -14.77 -17.35 -16.52
CA ILE A 262 -15.83 -17.50 -17.53
C ILE A 262 -15.37 -16.92 -18.86
N SER A 263 -14.94 -15.65 -18.89
CA SER A 263 -14.53 -14.95 -20.12
C SER A 263 -13.39 -15.67 -20.84
N GLN A 264 -12.40 -16.20 -20.12
CA GLN A 264 -11.28 -16.94 -20.74
C GLN A 264 -11.70 -18.28 -21.35
N ARG A 265 -12.87 -18.80 -20.99
CA ARG A 265 -13.40 -20.09 -21.48
C ARG A 265 -14.67 -19.91 -22.31
N ALA A 266 -15.06 -18.68 -22.61
CA ALA A 266 -16.19 -18.38 -23.47
C ALA A 266 -15.94 -18.92 -24.89
N PRO A 267 -16.98 -19.40 -25.60
CA PRO A 267 -18.36 -19.58 -25.14
C PRO A 267 -18.62 -20.94 -24.45
N ARG A 268 -17.59 -21.79 -24.27
CA ARG A 268 -17.71 -23.19 -23.81
C ARG A 268 -18.03 -23.34 -22.32
N TYR A 269 -17.96 -22.23 -21.58
CA TYR A 269 -18.16 -22.19 -20.14
C TYR A 269 -19.05 -21.00 -19.75
N PRO A 270 -20.36 -21.07 -19.99
CA PRO A 270 -21.31 -20.00 -19.65
C PRO A 270 -21.48 -19.84 -18.13
N VAL A 271 -22.14 -18.74 -17.74
CA VAL A 271 -22.45 -18.40 -16.34
C VAL A 271 -23.18 -19.55 -15.62
N THR A 272 -24.19 -20.13 -16.26
CA THR A 272 -24.94 -21.31 -15.75
C THR A 272 -24.02 -22.45 -15.34
N LYS A 273 -23.10 -22.84 -16.23
CA LYS A 273 -22.15 -23.93 -15.98
C LYS A 273 -21.18 -23.61 -14.84
N TYR A 274 -20.74 -22.35 -14.72
CA TYR A 274 -19.93 -21.94 -13.58
C TYR A 274 -20.71 -22.07 -12.27
N LEU A 275 -21.95 -21.58 -12.24
CA LEU A 275 -22.81 -21.63 -11.07
C LEU A 275 -23.10 -23.07 -10.61
N GLU A 276 -23.42 -23.96 -11.56
CA GLU A 276 -23.60 -25.39 -11.30
C GLU A 276 -22.36 -25.99 -10.64
N GLU A 277 -21.18 -25.80 -11.24
CA GLU A 277 -19.91 -26.31 -10.72
C GLU A 277 -19.58 -25.71 -9.34
N PHE A 278 -19.81 -24.42 -9.16
CA PHE A 278 -19.60 -23.73 -7.89
C PHE A 278 -20.45 -24.33 -6.77
N ARG A 279 -21.68 -24.79 -7.06
CA ARG A 279 -22.56 -25.38 -6.05
C ARG A 279 -22.29 -26.87 -5.76
N LYS A 280 -21.49 -27.56 -6.58
CA LYS A 280 -21.28 -29.02 -6.43
C LYS A 280 -20.60 -29.41 -5.12
N SER A 281 -19.62 -28.64 -4.65
CA SER A 281 -18.90 -28.92 -3.39
C SER A 281 -18.02 -27.76 -2.96
N GLU A 282 -17.70 -27.68 -1.67
CA GLU A 282 -16.72 -26.74 -1.11
C GLU A 282 -15.33 -26.86 -1.78
N ARG A 283 -14.89 -28.08 -2.09
CA ARG A 283 -13.63 -28.29 -2.82
C ARG A 283 -13.67 -27.61 -4.19
N LYS A 284 -14.82 -27.68 -4.88
CA LYS A 284 -14.97 -27.06 -6.20
C LYS A 284 -15.05 -25.54 -6.08
N ARG A 285 -15.76 -25.00 -5.08
CA ARG A 285 -15.75 -23.56 -4.75
C ARG A 285 -14.35 -23.03 -4.57
N SER A 286 -13.56 -23.63 -3.68
CA SER A 286 -12.18 -23.23 -3.42
C SER A 286 -11.29 -23.33 -4.66
N SER A 287 -11.47 -24.37 -5.48
CA SER A 287 -10.73 -24.51 -6.75
C SER A 287 -11.07 -23.43 -7.78
N LEU A 288 -12.31 -22.96 -7.83
CA LEU A 288 -12.75 -21.93 -8.78
C LEU A 288 -12.36 -20.52 -8.31
N LEU A 289 -12.42 -20.26 -7.00
CA LEU A 289 -11.97 -19.00 -6.37
C LEU A 289 -10.44 -18.89 -6.25
N GLY A 290 -9.73 -20.02 -6.27
CA GLY A 290 -8.27 -20.04 -6.33
C GLY A 290 -7.69 -19.69 -7.70
N TYR A 291 -8.54 -19.44 -8.70
CA TYR A 291 -8.11 -19.04 -10.03
C TYR A 291 -7.54 -17.61 -9.99
N ASP A 292 -6.21 -17.51 -10.06
CA ASP A 292 -5.51 -16.23 -10.15
C ASP A 292 -5.27 -15.88 -11.63
N SER A 293 -5.99 -14.89 -12.13
CA SER A 293 -5.86 -14.42 -13.51
C SER A 293 -4.75 -13.37 -13.67
N GLY A 294 -3.86 -13.19 -12.68
CA GLY A 294 -2.83 -12.15 -12.72
C GLY A 294 -3.44 -10.76 -12.63
N GLN A 295 -4.26 -10.51 -11.59
CA GLN A 295 -4.92 -9.21 -11.42
C GLN A 295 -3.88 -8.09 -11.26
N LEU A 296 -3.86 -7.15 -12.22
CA LEU A 296 -2.91 -6.02 -12.32
C LEU A 296 -2.90 -5.09 -11.10
N HIS A 297 -3.95 -5.16 -10.27
CA HIS A 297 -4.13 -4.30 -9.09
C HIS A 297 -3.85 -5.03 -7.77
N ARG A 298 -3.11 -6.15 -7.83
CA ARG A 298 -2.70 -6.91 -6.66
C ARG A 298 -1.19 -6.82 -6.50
N ASP A 299 -0.76 -6.65 -5.26
CA ASP A 299 0.64 -6.85 -4.91
C ASP A 299 1.00 -8.32 -5.15
N TRP A 300 2.05 -8.58 -5.92
CA TRP A 300 2.46 -9.93 -6.32
C TRP A 300 2.93 -10.78 -5.13
N GLU A 301 3.28 -10.15 -4.01
CA GLU A 301 3.65 -10.80 -2.74
C GLU A 301 2.50 -10.92 -1.74
N ALA A 302 1.32 -10.36 -2.03
CA ALA A 302 0.13 -10.48 -1.16
C ALA A 302 -0.64 -11.79 -1.43
N LYS A 303 -0.05 -12.91 -1.02
CA LYS A 303 -0.71 -14.23 -0.98
C LYS A 303 -1.45 -14.45 0.34
#